data_AF-A0A820SU88-F1
#
_entry.id   AF-A0A820SU88-F1
#
_cell.length_a   1.000
_cell.length_b   1.000
_cell.length_c   1.000
_cell.angle_alpha   90.00
_cell.angle_beta   90.00
_cell.angle_gamma   90.00
#
_symmetry.space_group_name_H-M   'P 1'
#
loop_
_entity.id
_entity.type
_entity.pdbx_description
1 polymer ?
#
loop_
_entity_poly.entity_id
_entity_poly.type
_entity_poly.pdbx_seq_one_letter_code
_entity_poly.pdbx_strand_id
1 'polypeptide(L)'
;CWKTNRITRDHKPEDPLELKRIRESGGNVLCKAGVHRVVWNRQKLITSSNYYRNEHIKTTYEYEQIPFLAISRALGDLWSLNKHTNLYSVSPKPELTVIENKSK
;
A
#
# COMPACT_ATOMS: atom_id res chain seq x y z
N CYS A 1 20.93 -30.73 20.29
CA CYS A 1 20.80 -30.06 18.98
C CYS A 1 19.52 -29.22 18.99
N TRP A 2 19.62 -27.92 18.67
CA TRP A 2 18.48 -27.00 18.68
C TRP A 2 17.62 -27.20 17.43
N LYS A 3 16.29 -27.18 17.59
CA LYS A 3 15.34 -27.16 16.46
C LYS A 3 14.69 -25.79 16.39
N THR A 4 14.69 -25.19 15.21
CA THR A 4 14.06 -23.89 14.94
C THR A 4 12.93 -24.09 13.94
N ASN A 5 11.84 -23.33 14.10
CA ASN A 5 10.74 -23.32 13.16
C ASN A 5 10.24 -21.89 12.98
N ARG A 6 9.99 -21.49 11.73
CA ARG A 6 9.45 -20.17 11.39
C ARG A 6 7.94 -20.21 11.52
N ILE A 7 7.40 -19.34 12.38
CA ILE A 7 5.97 -19.33 12.74
C ILE A 7 5.17 -18.22 12.07
N THR A 8 5.85 -17.27 11.41
CA THR A 8 5.23 -16.15 10.68
C THR A 8 5.81 -16.05 9.27
N ARG A 9 5.15 -15.30 8.39
CA ARG A 9 5.70 -14.93 7.08
C ARG A 9 5.74 -13.43 6.92
N ASP A 10 6.71 -12.97 6.15
CA ASP A 10 6.77 -11.58 5.73
C ASP A 10 5.66 -11.30 4.73
N HIS A 11 4.89 -10.25 4.98
CA HIS A 11 3.91 -9.72 4.04
C HIS A 11 4.60 -8.71 3.10
N LYS A 12 5.35 -9.25 2.13
CA LYS A 12 6.02 -8.44 1.11
C LYS A 12 5.05 -8.09 -0.04
N PRO A 13 5.13 -6.90 -0.64
CA PRO A 13 4.24 -6.50 -1.74
C PRO A 13 4.31 -7.41 -2.99
N GLU A 14 5.44 -8.08 -3.21
CA GLU A 14 5.66 -9.02 -4.31
C GLU A 14 5.16 -10.45 -4.03
N ASP A 15 4.78 -10.77 -2.79
CA ASP A 15 4.18 -12.06 -2.46
C ASP A 15 2.87 -12.22 -3.27
N PRO A 16 2.65 -13.34 -4.00
CA PRO A 16 1.52 -13.45 -4.91
C PRO A 16 0.14 -13.25 -4.26
N LEU A 17 -0.01 -13.68 -3.00
CA LEU A 17 -1.26 -13.51 -2.25
C LEU A 17 -1.46 -12.06 -1.86
N GLU A 18 -0.40 -11.40 -1.38
CA GLU A 18 -0.45 -9.97 -1.03
C GLU A 18 -0.64 -9.09 -2.26
N LEU A 19 0.06 -9.36 -3.36
CA LEU A 19 -0.08 -8.62 -4.61
C LEU A 19 -1.51 -8.69 -5.14
N LYS A 20 -2.12 -9.89 -5.11
CA LYS A 20 -3.52 -10.07 -5.49
C LYS A 20 -4.45 -9.26 -4.58
N ARG A 21 -4.30 -9.39 -3.26
CA ARG A 21 -5.09 -8.64 -2.27
C ARG A 21 -4.98 -7.13 -2.46
N ILE A 22 -3.76 -6.61 -2.68
CA ILE A 22 -3.52 -5.19 -2.92
C ILE A 22 -4.29 -4.72 -4.16
N ARG A 23 -4.19 -5.45 -5.27
CA ARG A 23 -4.92 -5.12 -6.51
C ARG A 23 -6.43 -5.15 -6.33
N GLU A 24 -6.96 -6.16 -5.63
CA GLU A 24 -8.39 -6.28 -5.32
C GLU A 24 -8.89 -5.14 -4.41
N SER A 25 -8.04 -4.60 -3.53
CA SER A 25 -8.37 -3.41 -2.74
C SER A 25 -8.32 -2.10 -3.53
N GLY A 26 -7.94 -2.12 -4.81
CA GLY A 26 -7.74 -0.93 -5.64
C GLY A 26 -6.40 -0.23 -5.41
N GLY A 27 -5.44 -0.94 -4.82
CA GLY A 27 -4.05 -0.50 -4.68
C GLY A 27 -3.17 -0.94 -5.84
N ASN A 28 -1.91 -0.49 -5.83
CA ASN A 28 -0.91 -0.90 -6.80
C ASN A 28 0.45 -1.16 -6.13
N VAL A 29 1.32 -1.90 -6.82
CA VAL A 29 2.71 -2.15 -6.40
C VAL A 29 3.64 -1.75 -7.52
N LEU A 30 4.68 -0.97 -7.19
CA LEU A 30 5.72 -0.57 -8.13
C LEU A 30 7.09 -0.98 -7.59
N CYS A 31 7.97 -1.41 -8.50
CA CYS A 31 9.37 -1.67 -8.18
C CYS A 31 10.18 -0.38 -8.38
N LYS A 32 10.85 0.09 -7.33
CA LYS A 32 11.77 1.24 -7.37
C LYS A 32 13.12 0.82 -6.80
N ALA A 33 14.16 0.94 -7.62
CA ALA A 33 15.53 0.53 -7.26
C ALA A 33 15.60 -0.91 -6.72
N GLY A 34 14.89 -1.84 -7.37
CA GLY A 34 14.86 -3.26 -6.99
C GLY A 34 13.96 -3.60 -5.80
N VAL A 35 13.28 -2.63 -5.20
CA VAL A 35 12.38 -2.85 -4.05
C VAL A 35 10.93 -2.64 -4.47
N HIS A 36 10.10 -3.67 -4.27
CA HIS A 36 8.66 -3.57 -4.48
C HIS A 36 8.00 -2.79 -3.34
N ARG A 37 7.18 -1.81 -3.72
CA ARG A 37 6.53 -0.90 -2.79
C ARG A 37 5.06 -0.74 -3.14
N VAL A 38 4.21 -0.76 -2.13
CA VAL A 38 2.81 -0.36 -2.27
C VAL A 38 2.76 1.12 -2.61
N VAL A 39 1.92 1.45 -3.59
CA VAL A 39 1.76 2.81 -4.11
C VAL A 39 0.80 3.59 -3.24
N TRP A 40 1.19 4.81 -2.89
CA TRP A 40 0.28 5.83 -2.41
C TRP A 40 -0.18 6.71 -3.58
N ASN A 41 -1.50 6.78 -3.78
CA ASN A 41 -2.11 7.67 -4.77
C ASN A 41 -2.35 9.04 -4.14
N ARG A 42 -1.38 9.95 -4.28
CA ARG A 42 -1.46 11.29 -3.71
C ARG A 42 -2.18 12.23 -4.68
N GLN A 43 -3.20 12.93 -4.20
CA GLN A 43 -3.79 14.04 -4.93
C GLN A 43 -2.79 15.19 -5.05
N LYS A 44 -2.51 15.62 -6.28
CA LYS A 44 -1.71 16.79 -6.61
C LYS A 44 -2.64 17.85 -7.17
N LEU A 45 -2.65 19.01 -6.52
CA LEU A 45 -3.40 20.17 -6.98
C LEU A 45 -2.60 20.88 -8.05
N ILE A 46 -3.20 21.08 -9.21
CA ILE A 46 -2.59 21.82 -10.32
C ILE A 46 -3.44 23.05 -10.57
N THR A 47 -2.86 24.20 -10.27
CA THR A 47 -3.45 25.50 -10.57
C THR A 47 -2.83 25.99 -11.87
N SER A 48 -3.62 26.07 -12.92
CA SER A 48 -3.21 26.76 -14.15
C SER A 48 -3.60 28.23 -14.05
N SER A 49 -2.61 29.11 -13.86
CA SER A 49 -2.81 30.56 -13.93
C SER A 49 -2.22 31.09 -15.24
N ASN A 50 -3.07 31.50 -16.16
CA ASN A 50 -2.64 32.31 -17.31
C ASN A 50 -2.69 33.78 -16.91
N TYR A 51 -1.62 34.31 -16.29
CA TYR A 51 -1.55 35.71 -15.86
C TYR A 51 -1.84 36.72 -17.00
N TYR A 52 -1.60 36.34 -18.25
CA TYR A 52 -1.77 37.19 -19.44
C TYR A 52 -3.15 37.12 -20.11
N ARG A 53 -4.02 36.19 -19.72
CA ARG A 53 -5.40 36.11 -20.22
C ARG A 53 -6.30 36.21 -19.00
N ASN A 54 -7.17 37.20 -18.92
CA ASN A 54 -8.18 37.35 -17.86
C ASN A 54 -9.17 36.16 -17.83
N GLU A 55 -8.68 34.95 -17.57
CA GLU A 55 -9.42 33.69 -17.49
C GLU A 55 -9.49 33.24 -16.02
N HIS A 56 -10.64 32.67 -15.65
CA HIS A 56 -10.84 32.10 -14.33
C HIS A 56 -9.77 31.04 -14.03
N ILE A 57 -9.20 31.09 -12.82
CA ILE A 57 -8.26 30.09 -12.32
C ILE A 57 -8.95 28.72 -12.36
N LYS A 58 -8.46 27.82 -13.22
CA LYS A 58 -8.91 26.42 -13.25
C LYS A 58 -7.98 25.60 -12.37
N THR A 59 -8.55 25.06 -11.29
CA THR A 59 -7.91 24.08 -10.42
C THR A 59 -8.29 22.69 -10.90
N THR A 60 -7.32 21.89 -11.33
CA THR A 60 -7.50 20.49 -11.67
C THR A 60 -6.81 19.58 -10.65
N TYR A 61 -7.37 18.38 -10.45
CA TYR A 61 -6.79 17.35 -9.60
C TYR A 61 -6.13 16.28 -10.46
N GLU A 62 -4.84 16.04 -10.24
CA GLU A 62 -4.13 14.87 -10.76
C GLU A 62 -3.77 13.94 -9.61
N TYR A 63 -3.60 12.64 -9.89
CA TYR A 63 -3.13 11.68 -8.91
C TYR A 63 -1.73 11.21 -9.29
N GLU A 64 -0.80 11.37 -8.36
CA GLU A 64 0.56 10.88 -8.50
C GLU A 64 0.71 9.53 -7.80
N GLN A 65 1.28 8.55 -8.50
CA GLN A 65 1.62 7.24 -7.95
C GLN A 65 3.00 7.29 -7.31
N ILE A 66 3.04 7.27 -5.97
CA ILE A 66 4.27 7.34 -5.20
C ILE A 66 4.58 5.96 -4.61
N PRO A 67 5.67 5.28 -5.02
CA PRO A 67 6.12 4.06 -4.36
C PRO A 67 6.48 4.36 -2.90
N PHE A 68 5.69 3.85 -1.96
CA PHE A 68 5.73 4.28 -0.57
C PHE A 68 6.29 3.19 0.34
N LEU A 69 5.44 2.27 0.84
CA LEU A 69 5.83 1.24 1.80
C LEU A 69 6.32 -0.04 1.12
N ALA A 70 7.41 -0.62 1.63
CA ALA A 70 7.95 -1.92 1.18
C ALA A 70 7.33 -3.13 1.93
N ILE A 71 6.16 -2.93 2.53
CA ILE A 71 5.39 -3.92 3.29
C ILE A 71 3.92 -3.82 2.88
N SER A 72 3.20 -4.94 2.88
CA SER A 72 1.79 -4.96 2.49
C SER A 72 0.83 -5.01 3.68
N ARG A 73 1.33 -5.17 4.91
CA ARG A 73 0.51 -5.15 6.13
C ARG A 73 1.18 -4.35 7.24
N ALA A 74 0.42 -3.44 7.84
CA ALA A 74 0.87 -2.57 8.92
C ALA A 74 -0.33 -1.95 9.64
N LEU A 75 -0.11 -1.52 10.88
CA LEU A 75 -1.03 -0.64 11.59
C LEU A 75 -0.68 0.82 11.28
N GLY A 76 -1.69 1.69 11.21
CA GLY A 76 -1.50 3.14 11.15
C GLY A 76 -1.35 3.77 9.76
N ASP A 77 -1.35 2.99 8.67
CA ASP A 77 -1.26 3.55 7.31
C ASP A 77 -2.63 4.01 6.75
N LEU A 78 -3.06 5.17 7.24
CA LEU A 78 -4.31 5.82 6.79
C LEU A 78 -4.30 6.21 5.31
N TRP A 79 -3.12 6.41 4.72
CA TRP A 79 -2.98 6.86 3.34
C TRP A 79 -3.22 5.76 2.31
N SER A 80 -3.19 4.50 2.73
CA SER A 80 -3.50 3.35 1.86
C SER A 80 -4.99 3.06 1.71
N LEU A 81 -5.87 3.81 2.40
CA LEU A 81 -7.31 3.67 2.25
C LEU A 81 -7.75 4.08 0.85
N ASN A 82 -8.28 3.13 0.09
CA ASN A 82 -8.93 3.41 -1.17
C ASN A 82 -10.39 3.83 -0.87
N LYS A 83 -10.74 5.08 -1.21
CA LYS A 83 -12.07 5.65 -0.94
C LYS A 83 -13.21 4.97 -1.71
N HIS A 84 -12.92 4.33 -2.84
CA HIS A 84 -13.94 3.66 -3.65
C HIS A 84 -14.27 2.26 -3.14
N THR A 85 -13.26 1.48 -2.79
CA THR A 85 -13.44 0.12 -2.26
C THR A 85 -13.64 0.10 -0.74
N ASN A 86 -13.31 1.19 -0.06
CA ASN A 86 -13.25 1.31 1.40
C ASN A 86 -12.30 0.27 2.06
N LEU A 87 -11.26 -0.12 1.33
CA LEU A 87 -10.26 -1.09 1.77
C LEU A 87 -8.86 -0.47 1.82
N TYR A 88 -8.05 -0.94 2.77
CA TYR A 88 -6.65 -0.56 2.88
C TYR A 88 -5.77 -1.42 1.97
N SER A 89 -5.03 -0.75 1.09
CA SER A 89 -3.99 -1.41 0.28
C SER A 89 -2.89 -1.98 1.17
N VAL A 90 -2.56 -1.29 2.28
CA VAL A 90 -1.70 -1.80 3.34
C VAL A 90 -2.58 -2.26 4.50
N SER A 91 -2.85 -3.57 4.57
CA SER A 91 -3.90 -4.07 5.46
C SER A 91 -3.45 -4.08 6.93
N PRO A 92 -4.31 -3.66 7.88
CA PRO A 92 -4.06 -3.85 9.31
C PRO A 92 -4.34 -5.29 9.78
N LYS A 93 -4.94 -6.14 8.94
CA LYS A 93 -5.38 -7.48 9.32
C LYS A 93 -4.20 -8.44 9.44
N PRO A 94 -3.89 -9.01 10.62
CA PRO A 94 -2.81 -9.96 10.76
C PRO A 94 -3.16 -11.31 10.16
N GLU A 95 -2.13 -12.13 9.94
CA GLU A 95 -2.30 -13.58 9.78
C GLU A 95 -2.09 -14.25 11.13
N LEU A 96 -2.98 -15.16 11.48
CA LEU A 96 -2.99 -15.83 12.77
C LEU A 96 -2.67 -17.30 12.57
N THR A 97 -1.84 -17.85 13.45
CA THR A 97 -1.54 -19.27 13.51
C THR A 97 -1.51 -19.67 14.98
N VAL A 98 -2.22 -20.73 15.32
CA VAL A 98 -2.23 -21.30 16.68
C VAL A 98 -1.32 -22.52 16.67
N ILE A 99 -0.40 -22.58 17.64
CA ILE A 99 0.54 -23.68 17.77
C ILE A 99 0.31 -24.31 19.13
N GLU A 100 0.04 -25.60 19.14
CA GLU A 100 -0.07 -26.36 20.37
C GLU A 100 1.32 -26.52 21.01
N ASN A 101 1.44 -26.14 22.27
CA ASN A 101 2.67 -26.36 23.01
C ASN A 101 2.76 -27.83 23.42
N LYS A 102 3.57 -28.60 22.69
CA LYS A 102 3.92 -29.97 23.05
C LYS A 102 5.04 -29.96 24.10
N SER A 103 4.75 -29.45 25.30
CA SER A 103 5.60 -29.71 26.46
C SER A 103 5.52 -31.21 26.76
N LYS A 104 6.64 -31.92 26.62
CA LYS A 104 6.83 -33.28 27.12
C LYS A 104 7.31 -33.24 28.55
#